data_AF-A0A150X066-F1
#
_entry.id   AF-A0A150X066-F1
#
_cell.length_a   1.000
_cell.length_b   1.000
_cell.length_c   1.000
_cell.angle_alpha   90.00
_cell.angle_beta   90.00
_cell.angle_gamma   90.00
#
_symmetry.space_group_name_H-M   'P 1'
#
loop_
_entity.id
_entity.type
_entity.pdbx_description
1 polymer ?
#
loop_
_entity_poly.entity_id
_entity_poly.type
_entity_poly.pdbx_seq_one_letter_code
_entity_poly.pdbx_strand_id
1 'polypeptide(L)'
;MKLKHLLFFLIFFGHCITAQAQFQFIEGRSYLSHKTSTTLKIDGLANEDAWQTAPWTDTFIDIEGNKKPKPYFDTRMKMLWDEDYFYFYAEMEEPHVWAKLTERDAVIFYDNDFEIFIDPDGDTHNYYEFEVNALNTVWDLLLTRPYRNGGHAIDHWDIHGLKSAVHVNGTLNDPSDKDQGWSVEVAIPWDALSEATSMKTPPNNGDQWRLNFSRVQWKTEVMDGKYVKQKDSKTGKNLPEHNWVWSPQRAIAMHEPEFWGIVQFSDKNVLDEGFSIIKVNKAEEEIRQVLYYFHRAQIDFRREHKVFDQSLKNFNLPNQVDGSKAITYNLNTTEQTYLLKAQTTDATWFINETGRIWKEIKP
;
A
#
# COMPACT_ATOMS: atom_id res chain seq x y z
N MET A 1 50.37 -52.07 33.45
CA MET A 1 49.88 -51.12 34.47
C MET A 1 48.71 -50.35 33.85
N LYS A 2 47.56 -50.34 34.53
CA LYS A 2 46.21 -50.15 33.95
C LYS A 2 46.01 -48.80 33.23
N LEU A 3 45.61 -48.85 31.96
CA LEU A 3 45.12 -47.72 31.17
C LEU A 3 43.64 -47.49 31.52
N LYS A 4 43.31 -46.36 32.15
CA LYS A 4 41.93 -45.98 32.47
C LYS A 4 41.29 -45.39 31.21
N HIS A 5 40.35 -46.10 30.60
CA HIS A 5 39.45 -45.52 29.60
C HIS A 5 38.41 -44.64 30.30
N LEU A 6 38.50 -43.32 30.09
CA LEU A 6 37.48 -42.37 30.50
C LEU A 6 36.47 -42.26 29.34
N LEU A 7 35.30 -42.86 29.52
CA LEU A 7 34.17 -42.69 28.60
C LEU A 7 33.64 -41.26 28.73
N PHE A 8 33.81 -40.44 27.69
CA PHE A 8 33.16 -39.13 27.60
C PHE A 8 31.76 -39.34 27.04
N PHE A 9 30.74 -39.31 27.91
CA PHE A 9 29.35 -39.21 27.48
C PHE A 9 29.12 -37.78 26.97
N LEU A 10 29.10 -37.60 25.65
CA LEU A 10 28.60 -36.38 25.03
C LEU A 10 27.08 -36.39 25.14
N ILE A 11 26.54 -35.70 26.14
CA ILE A 11 25.11 -35.40 26.22
C ILE A 11 24.84 -34.31 25.17
N PHE A 12 24.34 -34.71 24.01
CA PHE A 12 23.72 -33.79 23.06
C PHE A 12 22.42 -33.27 23.69
N PHE A 13 22.49 -32.12 24.35
CA PHE A 13 21.28 -31.33 24.63
C PHE A 13 20.77 -30.81 23.28
N GLY A 14 19.88 -31.59 22.66
CA GLY A 14 19.04 -31.11 21.58
C GLY A 14 18.21 -29.95 22.09
N HIS A 15 18.71 -28.73 21.88
CA HIS A 15 17.89 -27.54 21.96
C HIS A 15 16.94 -27.61 20.77
N CYS A 16 15.77 -28.22 20.98
CA CYS A 16 14.58 -27.86 20.22
C CYS A 16 14.29 -26.39 20.54
N ILE A 17 14.97 -25.49 19.85
CA ILE A 17 14.46 -24.15 19.65
C ILE A 17 13.27 -24.36 18.72
N THR A 18 12.07 -24.48 19.28
CA THR A 18 10.88 -24.20 18.52
C THR A 18 10.98 -22.73 18.14
N ALA A 19 11.52 -22.47 16.94
CA ALA A 19 11.36 -21.19 16.28
C ALA A 19 9.87 -21.07 15.96
N GLN A 20 9.07 -20.71 16.97
CA GLN A 20 7.74 -20.18 16.72
C GLN A 20 7.97 -18.95 15.85
N ALA A 21 7.47 -19.01 14.61
CA ALA A 21 7.56 -17.90 13.69
C ALA A 21 6.93 -16.69 14.37
N GLN A 22 7.79 -15.78 14.84
CA GLN A 22 7.37 -14.58 15.51
C GLN A 22 6.68 -13.70 14.47
N PHE A 23 5.53 -13.14 14.82
CA PHE A 23 4.86 -12.14 14.00
C PHE A 23 5.89 -11.04 13.64
N GLN A 24 6.18 -10.90 12.34
CA GLN A 24 7.10 -9.89 11.85
C GLN A 24 6.31 -8.65 11.47
N PHE A 25 6.48 -7.59 12.26
CA PHE A 25 5.92 -6.28 11.95
C PHE A 25 6.54 -5.71 10.67
N ILE A 26 5.68 -5.22 9.78
CA ILE A 26 6.10 -4.48 8.58
C ILE A 26 5.90 -3.00 8.87
N GLU A 27 6.99 -2.25 8.93
CA GLU A 27 6.92 -0.82 9.14
C GLU A 27 6.42 -0.12 7.86
N GLY A 28 5.26 0.52 7.96
CA GLY A 28 4.70 1.33 6.89
C GLY A 28 5.32 2.73 6.83
N ARG A 29 5.07 3.45 5.75
CA ARG A 29 5.51 4.85 5.60
C ARG A 29 4.46 5.84 6.06
N SER A 30 4.88 7.10 6.28
CA SER A 30 3.96 8.19 6.60
C SER A 30 4.31 9.49 5.90
N TYR A 31 3.30 10.33 5.63
CA TYR A 31 3.46 11.62 4.95
C TYR A 31 2.47 12.67 5.44
N LEU A 32 2.94 13.90 5.73
CA LEU A 32 2.09 15.02 6.15
C LEU A 32 1.66 15.83 4.93
N SER A 33 0.38 15.75 4.56
CA SER A 33 -0.19 16.53 3.46
C SER A 33 -0.67 17.88 3.97
N HIS A 34 -0.07 18.94 3.44
CA HIS A 34 -0.35 20.31 3.83
C HIS A 34 -1.43 20.93 2.98
N LYS A 35 -2.20 21.82 3.60
CA LYS A 35 -3.16 22.64 2.90
C LYS A 35 -2.45 23.68 2.03
N THR A 36 -2.94 23.89 0.82
CA THR A 36 -2.50 24.95 -0.09
C THR A 36 -3.63 25.93 -0.35
N SER A 37 -3.29 27.21 -0.48
CA SER A 37 -4.20 28.25 -1.03
C SER A 37 -3.82 28.63 -2.46
N THR A 38 -2.74 28.05 -3.00
CA THR A 38 -2.28 28.26 -4.36
C THR A 38 -3.11 27.40 -5.29
N THR A 39 -3.75 28.03 -6.29
CA THR A 39 -4.41 27.30 -7.38
C THR A 39 -3.36 26.53 -8.18
N LEU A 40 -3.53 25.21 -8.26
CA LEU A 40 -2.65 24.32 -9.02
C LEU A 40 -3.20 24.13 -10.43
N LYS A 41 -2.34 24.27 -11.44
CA LYS A 41 -2.70 23.97 -12.83
C LYS A 41 -2.24 22.55 -13.14
N ILE A 42 -3.20 21.65 -13.25
CA ILE A 42 -2.94 20.24 -13.53
C ILE A 42 -2.44 20.08 -14.97
N ASP A 43 -1.12 20.11 -15.17
CA ASP A 43 -0.44 20.00 -16.46
C ASP A 43 0.73 19.01 -16.46
N GLY A 44 0.91 18.29 -15.35
CA GLY A 44 1.93 17.24 -15.22
C GLY A 44 3.27 17.79 -14.75
N LEU A 45 3.35 19.07 -14.38
CA LEU A 45 4.58 19.75 -13.95
C LEU A 45 4.43 20.31 -12.54
N ALA A 46 5.47 20.20 -11.73
CA ALA A 46 5.49 20.75 -10.37
C ALA A 46 5.98 22.21 -10.32
N ASN A 47 5.56 23.09 -11.22
CA ASN A 47 6.15 24.44 -11.34
C ASN A 47 5.68 25.44 -10.27
N GLU A 48 4.52 25.20 -9.67
CA GLU A 48 3.90 26.07 -8.68
C GLU A 48 4.70 26.09 -7.37
N ASP A 49 4.74 27.25 -6.71
CA ASP A 49 5.44 27.44 -5.43
C ASP A 49 4.96 26.45 -4.34
N ALA A 50 3.68 26.08 -4.37
CA ALA A 50 3.12 25.08 -3.46
C ALA A 50 3.79 23.71 -3.67
N TRP A 51 3.98 23.28 -4.92
CA TRP A 51 4.71 22.06 -5.20
C TRP A 51 6.19 22.16 -4.83
N GLN A 52 6.83 23.29 -5.09
CA GLN A 52 8.24 23.49 -4.77
C GLN A 52 8.53 23.38 -3.27
N THR A 53 7.58 23.80 -2.42
CA THR A 53 7.70 23.72 -0.96
C THR A 53 7.24 22.40 -0.38
N ALA A 54 6.30 21.69 -1.02
CA ALA A 54 5.80 20.40 -0.55
C ALA A 54 6.92 19.34 -0.43
N PRO A 55 6.96 18.57 0.68
CA PRO A 55 7.98 17.55 0.87
C PRO A 55 7.84 16.43 -0.14
N TRP A 56 8.98 15.86 -0.55
CA TRP A 56 8.98 14.58 -1.25
C TRP A 56 8.74 13.43 -0.26
N THR A 57 8.09 12.38 -0.71
CA THR A 57 8.19 11.07 -0.07
C THR A 57 9.61 10.50 -0.21
N ASP A 58 9.93 9.50 0.61
CA ASP A 58 10.98 8.55 0.28
C ASP A 58 10.74 7.90 -1.10
N THR A 59 11.81 7.52 -1.79
CA THR A 59 11.70 6.83 -3.09
C THR A 59 11.10 5.45 -2.93
N PHE A 60 10.43 4.97 -3.98
CA PHE A 60 9.73 3.68 -3.97
C PHE A 60 10.72 2.53 -3.77
N ILE A 61 10.21 1.43 -3.23
CA ILE A 61 10.94 0.18 -3.00
C ILE A 61 10.20 -0.97 -3.66
N ASP A 62 10.80 -2.15 -3.71
CA ASP A 62 10.06 -3.35 -4.14
C ASP A 62 8.85 -3.59 -3.22
N ILE A 63 7.74 -4.05 -3.80
CA ILE A 63 6.49 -4.33 -3.09
C ILE A 63 6.69 -5.30 -1.92
N GLU A 64 7.65 -6.22 -1.98
CA GLU A 64 7.96 -7.15 -0.89
C GLU A 64 8.98 -6.60 0.12
N GLY A 65 9.26 -5.29 0.06
CA GLY A 65 10.22 -4.59 0.90
C GLY A 65 11.67 -5.00 0.59
N ASN A 66 12.45 -5.25 1.64
CA ASN A 66 13.88 -5.58 1.50
C ASN A 66 14.16 -7.03 1.03
N LYS A 67 13.12 -7.81 0.66
CA LYS A 67 13.30 -9.18 0.15
C LYS A 67 13.87 -9.22 -1.26
N LYS A 68 13.78 -8.11 -2.00
CA LYS A 68 14.26 -7.96 -3.37
C LYS A 68 15.22 -6.77 -3.47
N PRO A 69 16.03 -6.69 -4.56
CA PRO A 69 16.81 -5.49 -4.84
C PRO A 69 15.93 -4.25 -4.93
N LYS A 70 16.50 -3.09 -4.60
CA LYS A 70 15.83 -1.80 -4.80
C LYS A 70 15.48 -1.57 -6.27
N PRO A 71 14.43 -0.78 -6.57
CA PRO A 71 14.15 -0.29 -7.91
C PRO A 71 15.41 0.26 -8.58
N TYR A 72 15.54 0.02 -9.88
CA TYR A 72 16.65 0.53 -10.68
C TYR A 72 16.37 1.92 -11.28
N PHE A 73 15.15 2.42 -11.12
CA PHE A 73 14.76 3.79 -11.45
C PHE A 73 14.03 4.39 -10.25
N ASP A 74 14.35 5.63 -9.90
CA ASP A 74 13.70 6.27 -8.78
C ASP A 74 12.26 6.68 -9.13
N THR A 75 11.40 6.60 -8.13
CA THR A 75 10.02 7.10 -8.18
C THR A 75 9.70 7.69 -6.82
N ARG A 76 9.16 8.91 -6.81
CA ARG A 76 8.83 9.66 -5.60
C ARG A 76 7.66 10.59 -5.87
N MET A 77 7.01 11.06 -4.80
CA MET A 77 5.80 11.85 -4.96
C MET A 77 5.62 12.92 -3.88
N LYS A 78 4.67 13.83 -4.12
CA LYS A 78 4.24 14.90 -3.22
C LYS A 78 2.72 14.86 -3.12
N MET A 79 2.20 15.33 -1.99
CA MET A 79 0.77 15.46 -1.77
C MET A 79 0.44 16.80 -1.12
N LEU A 80 -0.61 17.44 -1.62
CA LEU A 80 -1.17 18.68 -1.09
C LEU A 80 -2.69 18.57 -1.11
N TRP A 81 -3.38 19.47 -0.42
CA TRP A 81 -4.84 19.56 -0.53
C TRP A 81 -5.37 20.98 -0.39
N ASP A 82 -6.56 21.24 -0.90
CA ASP A 82 -7.33 22.46 -0.63
C ASP A 82 -8.80 22.12 -0.32
N GLU A 83 -9.68 23.11 -0.30
CA GLU A 83 -11.10 22.92 -0.04
C GLU A 83 -11.82 22.00 -1.04
N ASP A 84 -11.31 21.87 -2.27
CA ASP A 84 -12.00 21.22 -3.39
C ASP A 84 -11.36 19.89 -3.78
N TYR A 85 -10.02 19.80 -3.69
CA TYR A 85 -9.26 18.66 -4.20
C TYR A 85 -8.19 18.15 -3.23
N PHE A 86 -7.93 16.85 -3.36
CA PHE A 86 -6.70 16.20 -2.93
C PHE A 86 -5.74 16.06 -4.12
N TYR A 87 -4.55 16.61 -4.00
CA TYR A 87 -3.57 16.70 -5.08
C TYR A 87 -2.39 15.76 -4.90
N PHE A 88 -1.93 15.21 -6.02
CA PHE A 88 -0.79 14.32 -6.11
C PHE A 88 0.13 14.76 -7.24
N TYR A 89 1.44 14.76 -7.00
CA TYR A 89 2.46 14.90 -8.03
C TYR A 89 3.48 13.77 -7.89
N ALA A 90 3.69 12.99 -8.93
CA ALA A 90 4.66 11.90 -8.96
C ALA A 90 5.71 12.14 -10.05
N GLU A 91 6.96 11.84 -9.73
CA GLU A 91 8.09 11.90 -10.65
C GLU A 91 8.72 10.51 -10.75
N MET A 92 8.90 10.05 -11.99
CA MET A 92 9.41 8.71 -12.30
C MET A 92 10.56 8.82 -13.29
N GLU A 93 11.76 8.38 -12.87
CA GLU A 93 12.86 8.18 -13.80
C GLU A 93 12.50 7.03 -14.76
N GLU A 94 12.66 7.26 -16.05
CA GLU A 94 12.39 6.25 -17.08
C GLU A 94 13.15 6.62 -18.36
N PRO A 95 14.23 5.92 -18.72
CA PRO A 95 14.95 6.18 -19.96
C PRO A 95 14.23 5.66 -21.21
N HIS A 96 13.19 4.84 -21.04
CA HIS A 96 12.44 4.24 -22.13
C HIS A 96 10.94 4.45 -21.92
N VAL A 97 10.44 5.67 -22.17
CA VAL A 97 9.03 5.98 -21.91
C VAL A 97 8.17 5.39 -23.02
N TRP A 98 7.24 4.51 -22.64
CA TRP A 98 6.35 3.84 -23.59
C TRP A 98 4.96 3.62 -22.98
N ALA A 99 3.95 3.66 -23.84
CA ALA A 99 2.56 3.36 -23.52
C ALA A 99 1.78 3.07 -24.80
N LYS A 100 0.82 2.14 -24.75
CA LYS A 100 0.03 1.66 -25.89
C LYS A 100 -1.47 1.76 -25.65
N LEU A 101 -1.91 1.69 -24.41
CA LEU A 101 -3.32 1.73 -24.05
C LEU A 101 -3.83 3.17 -24.08
N THR A 102 -4.90 3.39 -24.83
CA THR A 102 -5.50 4.71 -25.08
C THR A 102 -6.97 4.79 -24.67
N GLU A 103 -7.60 3.64 -24.46
CA GLU A 103 -9.01 3.56 -24.05
C GLU A 103 -9.10 3.71 -22.54
N ARG A 104 -9.92 4.67 -22.08
CA ARG A 104 -10.28 4.80 -20.67
C ARG A 104 -10.89 3.49 -20.18
N ASP A 105 -10.57 3.12 -18.94
CA ASP A 105 -11.00 1.87 -18.28
C ASP A 105 -10.46 0.58 -18.90
N ALA A 106 -9.45 0.70 -19.77
CA ALA A 106 -8.61 -0.44 -20.13
C ALA A 106 -7.74 -0.83 -18.93
N VAL A 107 -7.57 -2.13 -18.72
CA VAL A 107 -6.68 -2.70 -17.70
C VAL A 107 -5.24 -2.19 -17.93
N ILE A 108 -4.83 -1.16 -17.17
CA ILE A 108 -3.73 -0.26 -17.56
C ILE A 108 -2.34 -0.83 -17.29
N PHE A 109 -2.21 -1.70 -16.29
CA PHE A 109 -0.96 -2.36 -15.91
C PHE A 109 -0.29 -3.17 -17.03
N TYR A 110 -0.92 -3.35 -18.20
CA TYR A 110 -0.24 -3.86 -19.39
C TYR A 110 0.69 -2.84 -20.06
N ASP A 111 0.67 -1.57 -19.67
CA ASP A 111 1.74 -0.59 -19.89
C ASP A 111 2.60 -0.43 -18.64
N ASN A 112 3.59 0.47 -18.66
CA ASN A 112 4.08 1.06 -17.42
C ASN A 112 3.05 2.09 -16.96
N ASP A 113 2.76 2.12 -15.66
CA ASP A 113 1.78 3.02 -15.07
C ASP A 113 2.21 3.56 -13.70
N PHE A 114 1.39 4.48 -13.20
CA PHE A 114 1.42 4.96 -11.83
C PHE A 114 0.05 4.79 -11.21
N GLU A 115 0.02 4.31 -9.97
CA GLU A 115 -1.19 3.93 -9.27
C GLU A 115 -1.32 4.68 -7.94
N ILE A 116 -2.53 5.11 -7.59
CA ILE A 116 -2.91 5.74 -6.33
C ILE A 116 -3.99 4.90 -5.66
N PHE A 117 -3.77 4.55 -4.39
CA PHE A 117 -4.70 3.77 -3.58
C PHE A 117 -5.11 4.54 -2.33
N ILE A 118 -6.40 4.61 -2.05
CA ILE A 118 -6.96 5.43 -0.97
C ILE A 118 -8.02 4.65 -0.18
N ASP A 119 -7.74 4.40 1.09
CA ASP A 119 -8.68 3.87 2.09
C ASP A 119 -8.86 4.95 3.19
N PRO A 120 -9.92 5.77 3.11
CA PRO A 120 -10.07 6.94 3.98
C PRO A 120 -10.26 6.61 5.47
N ASP A 121 -10.98 5.55 5.80
CA ASP A 121 -11.26 5.18 7.21
C ASP A 121 -10.37 4.04 7.73
N GLY A 122 -9.60 3.40 6.84
CA GLY A 122 -8.65 2.36 7.21
C GLY A 122 -9.32 1.04 7.58
N ASP A 123 -10.59 0.85 7.23
CA ASP A 123 -11.36 -0.36 7.52
C ASP A 123 -11.11 -1.49 6.51
N THR A 124 -10.34 -1.19 5.45
CA THR A 124 -9.93 -2.02 4.30
C THR A 124 -11.05 -2.39 3.33
N HIS A 125 -12.22 -1.79 3.47
CA HIS A 125 -13.35 -1.94 2.56
C HIS A 125 -13.58 -0.62 1.82
N ASN A 126 -14.28 -0.70 0.69
CA ASN A 126 -14.71 0.46 -0.10
C ASN A 126 -13.58 1.48 -0.37
N TYR A 127 -12.43 0.97 -0.78
CA TYR A 127 -11.26 1.80 -1.07
C TYR A 127 -11.12 2.05 -2.58
N TYR A 128 -10.49 3.17 -2.91
CA TYR A 128 -10.35 3.66 -4.27
C TYR A 128 -9.00 3.24 -4.86
N GLU A 129 -9.00 3.07 -6.17
CA GLU A 129 -7.81 2.88 -6.99
C GLU A 129 -7.91 3.78 -8.23
N PHE A 130 -6.78 4.37 -8.59
CA PHE A 130 -6.59 5.17 -9.79
C PHE A 130 -5.27 4.73 -10.43
N GLU A 131 -5.30 4.42 -11.71
CA GLU A 131 -4.13 4.08 -12.51
C GLU A 131 -4.02 5.04 -13.70
N VAL A 132 -2.79 5.38 -14.08
CA VAL A 132 -2.52 6.21 -15.26
C VAL A 132 -1.22 5.81 -15.95
N ASN A 133 -1.25 5.69 -17.27
CA ASN A 133 -0.05 5.43 -18.07
C ASN A 133 0.58 6.71 -18.65
N ALA A 134 1.70 6.60 -19.36
CA ALA A 134 2.39 7.75 -19.94
C ALA A 134 1.61 8.50 -21.05
N LEU A 135 0.47 7.97 -21.51
CA LEU A 135 -0.45 8.66 -22.42
C LEU A 135 -1.52 9.49 -21.69
N ASN A 136 -1.50 9.51 -20.35
CA ASN A 136 -2.58 10.02 -19.51
C ASN A 136 -3.91 9.28 -19.76
N THR A 137 -3.86 8.02 -20.20
CA THR A 137 -5.01 7.12 -20.17
C THR A 137 -5.24 6.76 -18.72
N VAL A 138 -6.48 6.85 -18.26
CA VAL A 138 -6.85 6.62 -16.86
C VAL A 138 -7.73 5.40 -16.74
N TRP A 139 -7.56 4.66 -15.66
CA TRP A 139 -8.51 3.68 -15.15
C TRP A 139 -8.71 3.96 -13.66
N ASP A 140 -9.95 4.21 -13.25
CA ASP A 140 -10.31 4.37 -11.84
C ASP A 140 -11.39 3.37 -11.46
N LEU A 141 -11.33 2.90 -10.21
CA LEU A 141 -12.27 1.90 -9.72
C LEU A 141 -12.45 1.97 -8.21
N LEU A 142 -13.57 1.43 -7.76
CA LEU A 142 -13.89 1.24 -6.35
C LEU A 142 -13.80 -0.25 -6.00
N LEU A 143 -13.06 -0.60 -4.96
CA LEU A 143 -13.00 -1.96 -4.45
C LEU A 143 -13.80 -2.08 -3.16
N THR A 144 -14.80 -2.97 -3.20
CA THR A 144 -15.66 -3.24 -2.04
C THR A 144 -14.89 -3.81 -0.84
N ARG A 145 -13.84 -4.59 -1.10
CA ARG A 145 -12.88 -5.19 -0.14
C ARG A 145 -11.77 -5.89 -0.92
N PRO A 146 -10.72 -6.42 -0.26
CA PRO A 146 -9.64 -7.11 -0.95
C PRO A 146 -10.10 -8.35 -1.72
N TYR A 147 -9.49 -8.61 -2.88
CA TYR A 147 -9.79 -9.80 -3.70
C TYR A 147 -9.66 -11.11 -2.92
N ARG A 148 -8.68 -11.21 -2.02
CA ARG A 148 -8.49 -12.37 -1.12
C ARG A 148 -9.71 -12.68 -0.24
N ASN A 149 -10.56 -11.67 -0.01
CA ASN A 149 -11.77 -11.73 0.79
C ASN A 149 -13.04 -11.79 -0.07
N GLY A 150 -12.91 -12.08 -1.37
CA GLY A 150 -14.02 -12.12 -2.32
C GLY A 150 -14.61 -10.74 -2.58
N GLY A 151 -13.77 -9.70 -2.60
CA GLY A 151 -14.13 -8.41 -3.14
C GLY A 151 -14.06 -8.41 -4.67
N HIS A 152 -14.69 -7.40 -5.25
CA HIS A 152 -14.69 -7.15 -6.69
C HIS A 152 -14.41 -5.66 -6.92
N ALA A 153 -13.69 -5.39 -8.01
CA ALA A 153 -13.59 -4.06 -8.60
C ALA A 153 -14.94 -3.66 -9.20
N ILE A 154 -15.36 -2.43 -8.93
CA ILE A 154 -16.42 -1.74 -9.64
C ILE A 154 -15.70 -0.82 -10.63
N ASP A 155 -15.48 -1.33 -11.82
CA ASP A 155 -14.66 -0.74 -12.90
C ASP A 155 -15.45 0.14 -13.87
N HIS A 156 -16.76 0.30 -13.64
CA HIS A 156 -17.63 1.26 -14.34
C HIS A 156 -17.94 2.49 -13.46
N TRP A 157 -17.30 2.57 -12.28
CA TRP A 157 -17.37 3.73 -11.42
C TRP A 157 -16.20 4.66 -11.78
N ASP A 158 -16.47 5.95 -11.95
CA ASP A 158 -15.47 6.96 -12.28
C ASP A 158 -15.27 7.91 -11.10
N ILE A 159 -14.05 8.45 -10.93
CA ILE A 159 -13.81 9.61 -10.06
C ILE A 159 -14.41 10.85 -10.74
N HIS A 160 -15.66 11.17 -10.42
CA HIS A 160 -16.33 12.33 -11.00
C HIS A 160 -15.58 13.64 -10.70
N GLY A 161 -15.22 14.38 -11.76
CA GLY A 161 -14.51 15.66 -11.66
C GLY A 161 -12.99 15.54 -11.52
N LEU A 162 -12.44 14.34 -11.66
CA LEU A 162 -11.00 14.07 -11.74
C LEU A 162 -10.31 14.96 -12.78
N LYS A 163 -9.14 15.46 -12.41
CA LYS A 163 -8.19 16.09 -13.34
C LYS A 163 -6.88 15.33 -13.27
N SER A 164 -6.33 14.93 -14.40
CA SER A 164 -5.00 14.33 -14.48
C SER A 164 -4.23 14.86 -15.69
N ALA A 165 -2.92 14.94 -15.56
CA ALA A 165 -2.03 15.27 -16.64
C ALA A 165 -0.70 14.53 -16.51
N VAL A 166 -0.10 14.22 -17.66
CA VAL A 166 1.23 13.61 -17.76
C VAL A 166 2.15 14.53 -18.53
N HIS A 167 3.38 14.66 -18.04
CA HIS A 167 4.47 15.29 -18.78
C HIS A 167 5.60 14.28 -19.01
N VAL A 168 6.01 14.12 -20.27
CA VAL A 168 7.18 13.30 -20.64
C VAL A 168 8.39 14.21 -20.84
N ASN A 169 9.44 14.01 -20.04
CA ASN A 169 10.72 14.69 -20.18
C ASN A 169 11.63 13.87 -21.12
N GLY A 170 11.32 13.96 -22.41
CA GLY A 170 11.88 13.13 -23.46
C GLY A 170 10.90 12.96 -24.62
N THR A 171 10.86 11.77 -25.21
CA THR A 171 9.94 11.39 -26.26
C THR A 171 9.16 10.13 -25.88
N LEU A 172 7.87 10.10 -26.21
CA LEU A 172 7.02 8.94 -25.91
C LEU A 172 7.08 7.94 -27.07
N ASN A 173 7.31 6.67 -26.74
CA ASN A 173 7.34 5.55 -27.70
C ASN A 173 8.45 5.64 -28.77
N ASP A 174 9.54 6.36 -28.51
CA ASP A 174 10.73 6.35 -29.36
C ASP A 174 11.82 5.48 -28.72
N PRO A 175 12.20 4.35 -29.33
CA PRO A 175 13.31 3.53 -28.84
C PRO A 175 14.68 3.92 -29.39
N SER A 176 14.76 5.00 -30.19
CA SER A 176 16.02 5.46 -30.79
C SER A 176 16.82 6.40 -29.88
N ASP A 177 16.19 6.95 -28.85
CA ASP A 177 16.81 7.83 -27.86
C ASP A 177 16.68 7.28 -26.43
N LYS A 178 16.98 8.15 -25.45
CA LYS A 178 16.79 7.89 -24.03
C LYS A 178 16.21 9.12 -23.38
N ASP A 179 15.20 8.90 -22.57
CA ASP A 179 14.48 9.95 -21.86
C ASP A 179 15.07 10.18 -20.45
N GLN A 180 14.60 11.23 -19.78
CA GLN A 180 14.86 11.40 -18.34
C GLN A 180 13.77 10.72 -17.52
N GLY A 181 12.53 10.75 -18.00
CA GLY A 181 11.40 10.16 -17.31
C GLY A 181 10.09 10.85 -17.65
N TRP A 182 9.12 10.65 -16.77
CA TRP A 182 7.80 11.25 -16.89
C TRP A 182 7.24 11.57 -15.50
N SER A 183 6.31 12.52 -15.47
CA SER A 183 5.62 12.94 -14.26
C SER A 183 4.12 12.89 -14.46
N VAL A 184 3.42 12.66 -13.35
CA VAL A 184 1.97 12.59 -13.25
C VAL A 184 1.53 13.65 -12.25
N GLU A 185 0.50 14.40 -12.60
CA GLU A 185 -0.17 15.33 -11.69
C GLU A 185 -1.67 15.02 -11.68
N VAL A 186 -2.24 14.89 -10.48
CA VAL A 186 -3.64 14.49 -10.27
C VAL A 186 -4.30 15.40 -9.26
N ALA A 187 -5.54 15.80 -9.54
CA ALA A 187 -6.44 16.42 -8.58
C ALA A 187 -7.71 15.59 -8.48
N ILE A 188 -7.93 14.99 -7.30
CA ILE A 188 -9.11 14.18 -6.99
C ILE A 188 -10.08 15.02 -6.16
N PRO A 189 -11.31 15.27 -6.64
CA PRO A 189 -12.31 16.00 -5.86
C PRO A 189 -12.66 15.31 -4.55
N TRP A 190 -12.81 16.09 -3.48
CA TRP A 190 -13.27 15.57 -2.19
C TRP A 190 -14.68 14.99 -2.24
N ASP A 191 -15.53 15.53 -3.11
CA ASP A 191 -16.89 15.03 -3.33
C ASP A 191 -16.87 13.58 -3.83
N ALA A 192 -15.99 13.22 -4.76
CA ALA A 192 -15.85 11.85 -5.26
C ALA A 192 -15.35 10.90 -4.15
N LEU A 193 -14.37 11.34 -3.34
CA LEU A 193 -13.85 10.53 -2.22
C LEU A 193 -14.85 10.36 -1.07
N SER A 194 -15.90 11.17 -1.02
CA SER A 194 -16.96 11.07 -0.02
C SER A 194 -17.94 9.91 -0.26
N GLU A 195 -17.99 9.37 -1.47
CA GLU A 195 -19.03 8.40 -1.88
C GLU A 195 -18.96 7.07 -1.13
N ALA A 196 -17.75 6.64 -0.76
CA ALA A 196 -17.48 5.32 -0.20
C ALA A 196 -16.96 5.35 1.25
N THR A 197 -16.90 6.52 1.88
CA THR A 197 -16.46 6.68 3.28
C THR A 197 -17.46 7.44 4.14
N SER A 198 -17.42 7.18 5.46
CA SER A 198 -18.12 7.99 6.46
C SER A 198 -17.25 9.08 7.08
N MET A 199 -15.98 9.15 6.69
CA MET A 199 -15.05 10.18 7.12
C MET A 199 -15.42 11.53 6.50
N LYS A 200 -15.05 12.60 7.20
CA LYS A 200 -15.23 13.94 6.67
C LYS A 200 -14.30 14.15 5.47
N THR A 201 -14.83 14.74 4.40
CA THR A 201 -14.08 15.20 3.23
C THR A 201 -14.38 16.70 3.00
N PRO A 202 -13.38 17.58 2.87
CA PRO A 202 -11.96 17.37 3.19
C PRO A 202 -11.75 16.92 4.66
N PRO A 203 -10.67 16.18 4.96
CA PRO A 203 -10.31 15.77 6.31
C PRO A 203 -10.08 16.96 7.25
N ASN A 204 -10.28 16.76 8.55
CA ASN A 204 -9.87 17.74 9.55
C ASN A 204 -8.35 17.71 9.77
N ASN A 205 -7.82 18.80 10.32
CA ASN A 205 -6.44 18.82 10.79
C ASN A 205 -6.18 17.66 11.79
N GLY A 206 -5.16 16.85 11.50
CA GLY A 206 -4.77 15.68 12.28
C GLY A 206 -5.47 14.37 11.89
N ASP A 207 -6.47 14.39 11.01
CA ASP A 207 -7.07 13.17 10.48
C ASP A 207 -6.02 12.37 9.69
N GLN A 208 -6.10 11.04 9.76
CA GLN A 208 -5.16 10.10 9.15
C GLN A 208 -5.89 9.13 8.24
N TRP A 209 -5.47 9.04 6.99
CA TRP A 209 -5.99 8.10 5.99
C TRP A 209 -4.92 7.09 5.60
N ARG A 210 -5.36 5.94 5.08
CA ARG A 210 -4.47 4.91 4.53
C ARG A 210 -4.29 5.14 3.04
N LEU A 211 -3.05 5.32 2.61
CA LEU A 211 -2.73 5.43 1.20
C LEU A 211 -1.53 4.60 0.84
N ASN A 212 -1.50 4.16 -0.40
CA ASN A 212 -0.27 3.70 -1.01
C ASN A 212 -0.23 4.05 -2.49
N PHE A 213 0.94 3.88 -3.07
CA PHE A 213 1.21 4.25 -4.45
C PHE A 213 2.02 3.13 -5.06
N SER A 214 1.76 2.81 -6.33
CA SER A 214 2.58 1.88 -7.09
C SER A 214 3.05 2.44 -8.42
N ARG A 215 4.13 1.87 -8.92
CA ARG A 215 4.55 1.93 -10.31
C ARG A 215 4.65 0.50 -10.80
N VAL A 216 3.88 0.14 -11.82
CA VAL A 216 4.12 -1.08 -12.57
C VAL A 216 5.20 -0.80 -13.60
N GLN A 217 6.25 -1.61 -13.55
CA GLN A 217 7.41 -1.49 -14.43
C GLN A 217 7.67 -2.78 -15.18
N TRP A 218 7.45 -2.76 -16.48
CA TRP A 218 7.88 -3.82 -17.37
C TRP A 218 9.31 -3.62 -17.83
N LYS A 219 10.00 -4.75 -18.01
CA LYS A 219 11.26 -4.77 -18.77
C LYS A 219 10.94 -4.89 -20.23
N THR A 220 11.50 -3.98 -21.02
CA THR A 220 11.37 -3.96 -22.47
C THR A 220 12.72 -4.19 -23.14
N GLU A 221 12.65 -4.54 -24.41
CA GLU A 221 13.75 -4.57 -25.37
C GLU A 221 13.25 -3.94 -26.68
N VAL A 222 14.18 -3.54 -27.54
CA VAL A 222 13.86 -2.92 -28.83
C VAL A 222 13.88 -4.00 -29.91
N MET A 223 12.74 -4.21 -30.56
CA MET A 223 12.61 -5.08 -31.74
C MET A 223 11.90 -4.31 -32.86
N ASP A 224 12.49 -4.30 -34.05
CA ASP A 224 11.94 -3.62 -35.23
C ASP A 224 11.55 -2.16 -34.96
N GLY A 225 12.37 -1.45 -34.18
CA GLY A 225 12.14 -0.05 -33.83
C GLY A 225 10.96 0.17 -32.87
N LYS A 226 10.58 -0.84 -32.07
CA LYS A 226 9.50 -0.74 -31.08
C LYS A 226 9.90 -1.36 -29.74
N TYR A 227 9.35 -0.82 -28.67
CA TYR A 227 9.40 -1.45 -27.35
C TYR A 227 8.53 -2.71 -27.30
N VAL A 228 9.18 -3.83 -26.96
CA VAL A 228 8.56 -5.14 -26.75
C VAL A 228 8.92 -5.63 -25.36
N LYS A 229 7.94 -6.16 -24.61
CA LYS A 229 8.19 -6.73 -23.29
C LYS A 229 9.13 -7.93 -23.41
N GLN A 230 10.14 -7.99 -22.54
CA GLN A 230 11.06 -9.10 -22.49
C GLN A 230 10.33 -10.41 -22.17
N LYS A 231 10.76 -11.50 -22.78
CA LYS A 231 10.14 -12.81 -22.65
C LYS A 231 11.06 -13.83 -21.98
N ASP A 232 10.47 -14.73 -21.21
CA ASP A 232 11.14 -15.92 -20.72
C ASP A 232 11.45 -16.85 -21.90
N SER A 233 12.72 -17.21 -22.07
CA SER A 233 13.20 -17.98 -23.23
C SER A 233 12.71 -19.42 -23.28
N LYS A 234 12.24 -19.98 -22.16
CA LYS A 234 11.73 -21.36 -22.07
C LYS A 234 10.24 -21.44 -22.37
N THR A 235 9.48 -20.44 -21.93
CA THR A 235 8.02 -20.44 -21.99
C THR A 235 7.45 -19.54 -23.09
N GLY A 236 8.24 -18.57 -23.57
CA GLY A 236 7.81 -17.56 -24.54
C GLY A 236 6.82 -16.53 -23.98
N LYS A 237 6.53 -16.57 -22.67
CA LYS A 237 5.67 -15.60 -21.99
C LYS A 237 6.47 -14.36 -21.61
N ASN A 238 5.80 -13.22 -21.45
CA ASN A 238 6.46 -12.03 -20.90
C ASN A 238 7.02 -12.34 -19.51
N LEU A 239 8.19 -11.79 -19.19
CA LEU A 239 8.68 -11.74 -17.81
C LEU A 239 7.67 -10.98 -16.95
N PRO A 240 7.53 -11.33 -15.65
CA PRO A 240 6.66 -10.58 -14.76
C PRO A 240 7.13 -9.13 -14.64
N GLU A 241 6.15 -8.24 -14.49
CA GLU A 241 6.35 -6.86 -14.12
C GLU A 241 7.00 -6.72 -12.74
N HIS A 242 7.68 -5.60 -12.54
CA HIS A 242 8.09 -5.15 -11.24
C HIS A 242 7.01 -4.25 -10.66
N ASN A 243 6.64 -4.48 -9.40
CA ASN A 243 5.74 -3.60 -8.66
C ASN A 243 6.59 -2.85 -7.63
N TRP A 244 6.74 -1.55 -7.83
CA TRP A 244 7.45 -0.68 -6.90
C TRP A 244 6.45 0.19 -6.17
N VAL A 245 6.61 0.34 -4.86
CA VAL A 245 5.61 0.99 -4.00
C VAL A 245 6.24 1.97 -3.04
N TRP A 246 5.45 2.93 -2.58
CA TRP A 246 5.85 3.81 -1.48
C TRP A 246 5.94 3.05 -0.16
N SER A 247 4.83 2.51 0.36
CA SER A 247 4.82 1.71 1.60
C SER A 247 4.93 0.21 1.26
N PRO A 248 5.89 -0.53 1.86
CA PRO A 248 6.10 -1.93 1.54
C PRO A 248 4.89 -2.79 1.92
N GLN A 249 4.65 -3.82 1.12
CA GLN A 249 3.72 -4.90 1.41
C GLN A 249 4.49 -6.14 1.89
N ARG A 250 3.78 -7.23 2.18
CA ARG A 250 4.41 -8.50 2.57
C ARG A 250 4.71 -9.43 1.39
N ALA A 251 4.03 -9.22 0.28
CA ALA A 251 4.00 -10.05 -0.93
C ALA A 251 3.62 -9.16 -2.13
N ILE A 252 3.73 -9.70 -3.36
CA ILE A 252 3.22 -9.03 -4.58
C ILE A 252 1.68 -9.04 -4.55
N ALA A 253 1.11 -8.13 -3.77
CA ALA A 253 -0.33 -7.97 -3.54
C ALA A 253 -0.58 -6.54 -3.04
N MET A 254 -0.94 -5.63 -3.96
CA MET A 254 -1.15 -4.22 -3.62
C MET A 254 -2.46 -4.00 -2.84
N HIS A 255 -3.47 -4.82 -3.10
CA HIS A 255 -4.75 -4.83 -2.37
C HIS A 255 -4.65 -5.46 -0.98
N GLU A 256 -3.67 -5.04 -0.18
CA GLU A 256 -3.57 -5.30 1.25
C GLU A 256 -3.55 -3.97 2.02
N PRO A 257 -4.70 -3.26 2.13
CA PRO A 257 -4.74 -1.90 2.69
C PRO A 257 -4.23 -1.80 4.13
N GLU A 258 -4.17 -2.93 4.84
CA GLU A 258 -3.59 -2.98 6.17
C GLU A 258 -2.09 -2.64 6.25
N PHE A 259 -1.35 -2.72 5.15
CA PHE A 259 0.07 -2.34 5.07
C PHE A 259 0.31 -1.03 4.30
N TRP A 260 -0.76 -0.38 3.84
CA TRP A 260 -0.66 0.95 3.25
C TRP A 260 -0.14 1.96 4.28
N GLY A 261 0.57 2.96 3.76
CA GLY A 261 1.13 4.03 4.56
C GLY A 261 0.05 4.95 5.12
N ILE A 262 0.46 5.88 5.94
CA ILE A 262 -0.43 6.83 6.61
C ILE A 262 -0.20 8.23 6.06
N VAL A 263 -1.26 8.87 5.57
CA VAL A 263 -1.24 10.30 5.26
C VAL A 263 -2.02 11.04 6.34
N GLN A 264 -1.35 11.98 7.01
CA GLN A 264 -2.01 12.90 7.94
C GLN A 264 -2.25 14.24 7.26
N PHE A 265 -3.40 14.85 7.50
CA PHE A 265 -3.76 16.14 6.91
C PHE A 265 -3.48 17.28 7.88
N SER A 266 -2.82 18.34 7.39
CA SER A 266 -2.60 19.59 8.13
C SER A 266 -3.36 20.74 7.47
N ASP A 267 -4.05 21.55 8.27
CA ASP A 267 -4.71 22.79 7.80
C ASP A 267 -3.74 23.95 7.57
N LYS A 268 -2.46 23.76 7.91
CA LYS A 268 -1.39 24.73 7.67
C LYS A 268 -0.68 24.44 6.36
N ASN A 269 -0.20 25.50 5.73
CA ASN A 269 0.73 25.37 4.63
C ASN A 269 2.11 24.90 5.13
N VAL A 270 2.95 24.45 4.20
CA VAL A 270 4.27 23.88 4.49
C VAL A 270 5.21 24.89 5.15
N LEU A 271 5.12 26.17 4.76
CA LEU A 271 6.02 27.23 5.24
C LEU A 271 5.75 27.60 6.70
N ASP A 272 4.50 27.47 7.16
CA ASP A 272 4.07 27.83 8.51
C ASP A 272 4.36 26.73 9.55
N GLU A 273 4.24 25.46 9.15
CA GLU A 273 4.43 24.31 10.07
C GLU A 273 5.83 23.69 9.99
N GLY A 274 6.52 23.89 8.87
CA GLY A 274 7.76 23.21 8.55
C GLY A 274 7.58 21.70 8.35
N PHE A 275 8.68 21.02 8.03
CA PHE A 275 8.67 19.57 7.86
C PHE A 275 8.57 18.86 9.21
N SER A 276 7.52 18.06 9.39
CA SER A 276 7.32 17.25 10.58
C SER A 276 7.11 15.78 10.21
N ILE A 277 7.78 14.88 10.94
CA ILE A 277 7.53 13.45 10.85
C ILE A 277 6.22 13.16 11.60
N ILE A 278 5.28 12.49 10.94
CA ILE A 278 4.05 12.06 11.59
C ILE A 278 4.38 11.02 12.65
N LYS A 279 3.87 11.25 13.85
CA LYS A 279 3.95 10.25 14.91
C LYS A 279 2.91 9.16 14.66
N VAL A 280 3.31 8.11 13.95
CA VAL A 280 2.51 6.91 13.78
C VAL A 280 2.40 6.17 15.13
N ASN A 281 1.18 5.76 15.50
CA ASN A 281 0.97 4.98 16.70
C ASN A 281 1.36 3.51 16.44
N LYS A 282 2.62 3.18 16.72
CA LYS A 282 3.18 1.84 16.49
C LYS A 282 2.36 0.72 17.15
N ALA A 283 1.84 0.93 18.35
CA ALA A 283 0.99 -0.06 19.00
C ALA A 283 -0.27 -0.36 18.17
N GLU A 284 -0.90 0.66 17.60
CA GLU A 284 -2.09 0.50 16.74
C GLU A 284 -1.74 -0.20 15.42
N GLU A 285 -0.57 0.11 14.85
CA GLU A 285 -0.07 -0.57 13.65
C GLU A 285 0.17 -2.07 13.88
N GLU A 286 0.81 -2.42 15.00
CA GLU A 286 1.03 -3.81 15.37
C GLU A 286 -0.29 -4.54 15.62
N ILE A 287 -1.25 -3.93 16.32
CA ILE A 287 -2.56 -4.53 16.56
C ILE A 287 -3.26 -4.87 15.25
N ARG A 288 -3.33 -3.92 14.31
CA ARG A 288 -3.99 -4.15 13.02
C ARG A 288 -3.33 -5.30 12.26
N GLN A 289 -2.01 -5.30 12.13
CA GLN A 289 -1.32 -6.37 11.39
C GLN A 289 -1.46 -7.74 12.07
N VAL A 290 -1.52 -7.79 13.41
CA VAL A 290 -1.84 -9.01 14.17
C VAL A 290 -3.26 -9.49 13.87
N LEU A 291 -4.24 -8.59 13.83
CA LEU A 291 -5.62 -8.91 13.47
C LEU A 291 -5.71 -9.47 12.04
N TYR A 292 -4.97 -8.90 11.08
CA TYR A 292 -4.91 -9.44 9.71
C TYR A 292 -4.13 -10.75 9.60
N TYR A 293 -3.09 -10.94 10.41
CA TYR A 293 -2.41 -12.23 10.52
C TYR A 293 -3.40 -13.31 10.98
N PHE A 294 -4.19 -13.03 12.03
CA PHE A 294 -5.27 -13.90 12.48
C PHE A 294 -6.32 -14.16 11.39
N HIS A 295 -6.82 -13.10 10.73
CA HIS A 295 -7.84 -13.22 9.69
C HIS A 295 -7.37 -14.11 8.54
N ARG A 296 -6.15 -13.92 8.03
CA ARG A 296 -5.59 -14.80 6.99
C ARG A 296 -5.53 -16.26 7.42
N ALA A 297 -5.06 -16.51 8.64
CA ALA A 297 -5.01 -17.86 9.19
C ALA A 297 -6.42 -18.48 9.34
N GLN A 298 -7.45 -17.69 9.67
CA GLN A 298 -8.85 -18.15 9.67
C GLN A 298 -9.35 -18.50 8.26
N ILE A 299 -9.01 -17.71 7.24
CA ILE A 299 -9.37 -17.99 5.85
C ILE A 299 -8.71 -19.30 5.37
N ASP A 300 -7.42 -19.49 5.68
CA ASP A 300 -6.70 -20.72 5.34
C ASP A 300 -7.30 -21.94 6.07
N PHE A 301 -7.57 -21.83 7.37
CA PHE A 301 -8.23 -22.87 8.15
C PHE A 301 -9.61 -23.23 7.58
N ARG A 302 -10.43 -22.23 7.25
CA ARG A 302 -11.76 -22.46 6.65
C ARG A 302 -11.67 -23.10 5.28
N ARG A 303 -10.65 -22.79 4.46
CA ARG A 303 -10.46 -23.44 3.16
C ARG A 303 -10.28 -24.95 3.32
N GLU A 304 -9.56 -25.38 4.34
CA GLU A 304 -9.26 -26.78 4.65
C GLU A 304 -10.40 -27.49 5.38
N HIS A 305 -10.97 -26.87 6.41
CA HIS A 305 -11.92 -27.50 7.33
C HIS A 305 -13.39 -27.14 7.07
N LYS A 306 -13.67 -26.18 6.18
CA LYS A 306 -15.01 -25.65 5.85
C LYS A 306 -15.74 -24.93 6.99
N VAL A 307 -15.09 -24.77 8.14
CA VAL A 307 -15.55 -24.01 9.32
C VAL A 307 -14.45 -23.07 9.79
N PHE A 308 -14.79 -22.06 10.61
CA PHE A 308 -13.79 -21.26 11.29
C PHE A 308 -13.27 -21.94 12.56
N ASP A 309 -12.01 -21.70 12.90
CA ASP A 309 -11.43 -22.19 14.16
C ASP A 309 -12.08 -21.43 15.33
N GLN A 310 -12.51 -22.18 16.35
CA GLN A 310 -13.14 -21.64 17.56
C GLN A 310 -12.13 -21.36 18.67
N SER A 311 -10.86 -21.73 18.47
CA SER A 311 -9.80 -21.65 19.47
C SER A 311 -8.67 -20.72 19.04
N LEU A 312 -8.29 -19.78 19.92
CA LEU A 312 -7.13 -18.91 19.68
C LEU A 312 -5.77 -19.62 19.78
N LYS A 313 -5.72 -20.85 20.29
CA LYS A 313 -4.46 -21.56 20.59
C LYS A 313 -3.58 -21.80 19.37
N ASN A 314 -4.17 -21.87 18.17
CA ASN A 314 -3.46 -22.19 16.95
C ASN A 314 -2.81 -20.95 16.28
N PHE A 315 -3.12 -19.74 16.75
CA PHE A 315 -2.75 -18.49 16.05
C PHE A 315 -1.53 -17.76 16.66
N ASN A 316 -0.92 -18.26 17.75
CA ASN A 316 0.27 -17.66 18.36
C ASN A 316 0.22 -16.11 18.54
N LEU A 317 -0.92 -15.56 18.93
CA LEU A 317 -1.10 -14.11 19.03
C LEU A 317 -0.22 -13.51 20.14
N PRO A 318 0.41 -12.34 19.91
CA PRO A 318 1.28 -11.71 20.89
C PRO A 318 0.47 -11.14 22.06
N ASN A 319 0.99 -11.25 23.29
CA ASN A 319 0.34 -10.72 24.50
C ASN A 319 0.69 -9.25 24.81
N GLN A 320 1.59 -8.67 24.02
CA GLN A 320 2.01 -7.26 24.11
C GLN A 320 2.23 -6.69 22.70
N VAL A 321 2.02 -5.38 22.57
CA VAL A 321 2.35 -4.57 21.39
C VAL A 321 3.22 -3.38 21.80
N ASP A 322 3.97 -2.83 20.85
CA ASP A 322 4.97 -1.78 21.04
C ASP A 322 5.94 -2.09 22.20
N GLY A 323 6.35 -3.36 22.27
CA GLY A 323 7.32 -3.89 23.24
C GLY A 323 6.87 -3.95 24.70
N SER A 324 5.72 -3.36 25.08
CA SER A 324 5.33 -3.28 26.50
C SER A 324 3.83 -3.16 26.77
N LYS A 325 3.01 -2.74 25.80
CA LYS A 325 1.58 -2.50 26.02
C LYS A 325 0.81 -3.80 25.95
N ALA A 326 0.23 -4.22 27.08
CA ALA A 326 -0.54 -5.46 27.16
C ALA A 326 -1.75 -5.44 26.22
N ILE A 327 -1.99 -6.58 25.55
CA ILE A 327 -3.14 -6.82 24.69
C ILE A 327 -3.79 -8.16 25.07
N THR A 328 -5.12 -8.17 25.03
CA THR A 328 -5.93 -9.37 25.31
C THR A 328 -6.90 -9.61 24.15
N TYR A 329 -7.23 -10.88 23.91
CA TYR A 329 -8.08 -11.26 22.78
C TYR A 329 -9.32 -12.03 23.24
N ASN A 330 -10.45 -11.78 22.58
CA ASN A 330 -11.66 -12.55 22.75
C ASN A 330 -12.23 -12.89 21.36
N LEU A 331 -12.37 -14.17 21.07
CA LEU A 331 -12.89 -14.68 19.81
C LEU A 331 -14.31 -15.20 20.03
N ASN A 332 -15.27 -14.62 19.30
CA ASN A 332 -16.62 -15.16 19.18
C ASN A 332 -16.77 -15.75 17.78
N THR A 333 -17.22 -16.99 17.68
CA THR A 333 -17.36 -17.72 16.41
C THR A 333 -18.73 -18.34 16.31
N THR A 334 -19.24 -18.41 15.09
CA THR A 334 -20.42 -19.21 14.71
C THR A 334 -19.98 -20.21 13.64
N GLU A 335 -20.93 -20.98 13.08
CA GLU A 335 -20.64 -21.85 11.93
C GLU A 335 -20.20 -21.07 10.67
N GLN A 336 -20.60 -19.80 10.55
CA GLN A 336 -20.44 -19.02 9.32
C GLN A 336 -19.69 -17.70 9.47
N THR A 337 -19.46 -17.24 10.71
CA THR A 337 -18.86 -15.92 10.99
C THR A 337 -17.93 -15.99 12.19
N TYR A 338 -17.09 -14.97 12.34
CA TYR A 338 -16.35 -14.75 13.57
C TYR A 338 -16.15 -13.26 13.83
N LEU A 339 -15.92 -12.93 15.09
CA LEU A 339 -15.48 -11.61 15.53
C LEU A 339 -14.32 -11.79 16.50
N LEU A 340 -13.14 -11.30 16.13
CA LEU A 340 -12.00 -11.20 17.04
C LEU A 340 -11.94 -9.80 17.60
N LYS A 341 -12.03 -9.70 18.93
CA LYS A 341 -11.81 -8.49 19.70
C LYS A 341 -10.38 -8.50 20.26
N ALA A 342 -9.62 -7.44 20.02
CA ALA A 342 -8.30 -7.18 20.58
C ALA A 342 -8.34 -5.93 21.47
N GLN A 343 -8.02 -6.07 22.75
CA GLN A 343 -8.24 -5.01 23.74
C GLN A 343 -6.93 -4.62 24.43
N THR A 344 -6.66 -3.31 24.43
CA THR A 344 -5.60 -2.67 25.23
C THR A 344 -6.21 -1.80 26.34
N THR A 345 -5.37 -1.08 27.09
CA THR A 345 -5.82 -0.09 28.08
C THR A 345 -6.64 1.03 27.46
N ASP A 346 -6.28 1.47 26.25
CA ASP A 346 -6.78 2.74 25.68
C ASP A 346 -7.88 2.52 24.63
N ALA A 347 -7.89 1.36 23.97
CA ALA A 347 -8.80 1.09 22.87
C ALA A 347 -9.14 -0.39 22.74
N THR A 348 -10.26 -0.65 22.08
CA THR A 348 -10.67 -1.97 21.61
C THR A 348 -10.68 -1.98 20.09
N TRP A 349 -10.05 -2.97 19.50
CA TRP A 349 -10.03 -3.23 18.07
C TRP A 349 -10.84 -4.49 17.76
N PHE A 350 -11.41 -4.52 16.57
CA PHE A 350 -12.23 -5.63 16.11
C PHE A 350 -11.88 -5.98 14.67
N ILE A 351 -11.92 -7.26 14.33
CA ILE A 351 -11.91 -7.74 12.95
C ILE A 351 -12.93 -8.86 12.79
N ASN A 352 -13.69 -8.84 11.69
CA ASN A 352 -14.71 -9.85 11.38
C ASN A 352 -14.26 -10.82 10.27
N GLU A 353 -15.15 -11.73 9.86
CA GLU A 353 -14.90 -12.72 8.81
C GLU A 353 -14.72 -12.16 7.40
N THR A 354 -15.18 -10.93 7.14
CA THR A 354 -14.95 -10.24 5.87
C THR A 354 -13.58 -9.57 5.81
N GLY A 355 -12.87 -9.54 6.94
CA GLY A 355 -11.62 -8.84 7.12
C GLY A 355 -11.81 -7.36 7.44
N ARG A 356 -13.03 -6.87 7.68
CA ARG A 356 -13.26 -5.47 8.04
C ARG A 356 -12.73 -5.22 9.44
N ILE A 357 -11.93 -4.16 9.62
CA ILE A 357 -11.36 -3.76 10.90
C ILE A 357 -11.95 -2.44 11.39
N TRP A 358 -12.18 -2.30 12.69
CA TRP A 358 -12.54 -1.01 13.28
C TRP A 358 -12.03 -0.89 14.72
N LYS A 359 -12.05 0.34 15.23
CA LYS A 359 -11.56 0.72 16.56
C LYS A 359 -12.64 1.44 17.34
N GLU A 360 -12.80 1.07 18.59
CA GLU A 360 -13.58 1.78 19.60
C GLU A 360 -12.63 2.33 20.67
N ILE A 361 -12.63 3.64 20.86
CA ILE A 361 -11.86 4.29 21.93
C ILE A 361 -12.64 4.11 23.23
N LYS A 362 -11.93 3.72 24.30
CA LYS A 362 -12.57 3.67 25.62
C LYS A 362 -12.82 5.11 26.10
N PRO A 363 -14.03 5.44 26.57
CA PRO A 363 -14.35 6.77 27.08
C PRO A 363 -13.51 7.18 28.28
#